data_AF-A0A8T4Y6Y6-F1
#
_entry.id   AF-A0A8T4Y6Y6-F1
#
_cell.length_a   1.000
_cell.length_b   1.000
_cell.length_c   1.000
_cell.angle_alpha   90.00
_cell.angle_beta   90.00
_cell.angle_gamma   90.00
#
_symmetry.space_group_name_H-M   'P 1'
#
loop_
_entity.id
_entity.type
_entity.pdbx_description
1 polymer ?
#
loop_
_entity_poly.entity_id
_entity_poly.type
_entity_poly.pdbx_seq_one_letter_code
_entity_poly.pdbx_strand_id
1 'polypeptide(L)'
;MSERSLENKEPRSIMVLVVAHCVLNRTTRWWQKGQDVERNMGPVCEILRFLSKNKIGVFQLPCPEYMFLGNPRPPATKDDYKNLQGFKEHCEQLAVDSAKHLRLLVKKGREPKTVLLAIVGIERSPCCGVSCTPRKFDGETKYKNEKGLFFEALFEELKKLGCTIPMIGLDMHQPDDVCRKLAVLLKSRVE
;
A
#
# COMPACT_ATOMS: atom_id res chain seq x y z
N MET A 1 46.44 -7.24 -23.01
CA MET A 1 46.06 -7.67 -21.66
C MET A 1 45.88 -6.44 -20.80
N SER A 2 44.64 -6.08 -20.47
CA SER A 2 44.36 -5.27 -19.29
C SER A 2 43.12 -5.90 -18.65
N GLU A 3 43.37 -6.81 -17.71
CA GLU A 3 42.36 -7.34 -16.80
C GLU A 3 41.77 -6.14 -16.05
N ARG A 4 40.61 -5.66 -16.51
CA ARG A 4 39.75 -4.88 -15.62
C ARG A 4 39.36 -5.84 -14.52
N SER A 5 39.97 -5.67 -13.36
CA SER A 5 39.54 -6.20 -12.09
C SER A 5 38.04 -5.98 -11.96
N LEU A 6 37.27 -7.02 -12.27
CA LEU A 6 35.87 -7.15 -11.89
C LEU A 6 35.91 -7.24 -10.37
N GLU A 7 35.86 -6.10 -9.69
CA GLU A 7 35.49 -6.06 -8.28
C GLU A 7 34.20 -6.87 -8.18
N ASN A 8 34.26 -8.03 -7.53
CA ASN A 8 33.10 -8.80 -7.10
C ASN A 8 32.33 -7.95 -6.07
N LYS A 9 31.64 -6.90 -6.54
CA LYS A 9 30.63 -6.20 -5.74
C LYS A 9 29.45 -7.14 -5.65
N GLU A 10 29.15 -7.58 -4.43
CA GLU A 10 27.94 -8.35 -4.19
C GLU A 10 26.73 -7.63 -4.83
N PRO A 11 25.89 -8.35 -5.56
CA PRO A 11 24.81 -7.73 -6.30
C PRO A 11 23.81 -7.10 -5.31
N ARG A 12 23.59 -5.80 -5.45
CA ARG A 12 22.66 -5.03 -4.61
C ARG A 12 21.26 -5.67 -4.65
N SER A 13 20.65 -5.82 -3.47
CA SER A 13 19.26 -6.31 -3.36
C SER A 13 18.28 -5.43 -4.15
N ILE A 14 17.31 -6.05 -4.81
CA ILE A 14 16.19 -5.36 -5.47
C ILE A 14 15.19 -4.95 -4.40
N MET A 15 15.03 -3.64 -4.21
CA MET A 15 14.04 -3.10 -3.26
C MET A 15 12.71 -2.86 -3.97
N VAL A 16 11.62 -3.29 -3.35
CA VAL A 16 10.26 -3.06 -3.83
C VAL A 16 9.41 -2.41 -2.75
N LEU A 17 8.73 -1.32 -3.10
CA LEU A 17 7.70 -0.72 -2.27
C LEU A 17 6.33 -1.25 -2.69
N VAL A 18 5.56 -1.77 -1.73
CA VAL A 18 4.18 -2.15 -1.97
C VAL A 18 3.30 -0.94 -1.64
N VAL A 19 2.34 -0.60 -2.49
CA VAL A 19 1.51 0.61 -2.29
C VAL A 19 0.03 0.30 -2.51
N ALA A 20 -0.84 0.91 -1.71
CA ALA A 20 -2.27 0.95 -1.98
C ALA A 20 -2.51 1.58 -3.35
N HIS A 21 -3.54 1.10 -4.06
CA HIS A 21 -3.82 1.50 -5.45
C HIS A 21 -3.80 3.01 -5.68
N CYS A 22 -4.43 3.75 -4.77
CA CYS A 22 -4.60 5.20 -4.86
C CYS A 22 -3.30 5.99 -4.76
N VAL A 23 -2.18 5.36 -4.36
CA VAL A 23 -0.86 6.02 -4.39
C VAL A 23 -0.40 6.29 -5.83
N LEU A 24 -0.61 5.34 -6.74
CA LEU A 24 -0.22 5.50 -8.15
C LEU A 24 -1.38 5.93 -9.05
N ASN A 25 -2.62 5.68 -8.63
CA ASN A 25 -3.80 6.04 -9.39
C ASN A 25 -4.90 6.60 -8.48
N ARG A 26 -4.84 7.90 -8.15
CA ARG A 26 -5.86 8.54 -7.29
C ARG A 26 -7.25 8.61 -7.91
N THR A 27 -7.39 8.38 -9.22
CA THR A 27 -8.69 8.43 -9.91
C THR A 27 -9.66 7.34 -9.41
N THR A 28 -9.14 6.30 -8.75
CA THR A 28 -9.95 5.25 -8.11
C THR A 28 -10.44 5.63 -6.70
N ARG A 29 -10.01 6.76 -6.13
CA ARG A 29 -10.59 7.27 -4.88
C ARG A 29 -12.07 7.61 -5.07
N TRP A 30 -12.82 7.59 -3.97
CA TRP A 30 -14.22 7.97 -3.99
C TRP A 30 -14.40 9.42 -4.46
N TRP A 31 -15.49 9.68 -5.17
CA TRP A 31 -16.00 10.99 -5.55
C TRP A 31 -17.49 10.87 -5.91
N GLN A 32 -18.21 11.98 -5.90
CA GLN A 32 -19.64 12.03 -6.21
C GLN A 32 -19.90 12.88 -7.45
N LYS A 33 -20.98 12.61 -8.18
CA LYS A 33 -21.35 13.34 -9.39
C LYS A 33 -21.48 14.84 -9.09
N GLY A 34 -20.82 15.68 -9.88
CA GLY A 34 -20.83 17.13 -9.72
C GLY A 34 -19.89 17.68 -8.65
N GLN A 35 -19.05 16.84 -8.01
CA GLN A 35 -17.99 17.28 -7.10
C GLN A 35 -16.67 17.48 -7.86
N ASP A 36 -15.84 18.40 -7.37
CA ASP A 36 -14.48 18.60 -7.86
C ASP A 36 -13.63 17.33 -7.62
N VAL A 37 -12.94 16.87 -8.66
CA VAL A 37 -12.09 15.67 -8.66
C VAL A 37 -10.61 16.02 -8.80
N GLU A 38 -10.23 17.29 -8.79
CA GLU A 38 -8.84 17.73 -8.97
C GLU A 38 -7.88 17.05 -7.97
N ARG A 39 -8.32 16.90 -6.72
CA ARG A 39 -7.55 16.19 -5.67
C ARG A 39 -7.37 14.68 -5.92
N ASN A 40 -8.15 14.11 -6.84
CA ASN A 40 -8.06 12.72 -7.25
C ASN A 40 -7.27 12.54 -8.56
N MET A 41 -6.74 13.61 -9.15
CA MET A 41 -5.99 13.53 -10.40
C MET A 41 -4.55 13.09 -10.18
N GLY A 42 -4.08 12.16 -11.01
CA GLY A 42 -2.69 11.71 -11.01
C GLY A 42 -2.23 10.94 -9.76
N PRO A 43 -0.95 10.55 -9.72
CA PRO A 43 -0.33 9.83 -8.61
C PRO A 43 0.05 10.77 -7.45
N VAL A 44 0.47 10.18 -6.33
CA VAL A 44 1.14 10.90 -5.23
C VAL A 44 2.59 11.16 -5.65
N CYS A 45 2.89 12.40 -6.05
CA CYS A 45 4.18 12.77 -6.67
C CYS A 45 5.39 12.51 -5.77
N GLU A 46 5.25 12.70 -4.45
CA GLU A 46 6.32 12.54 -3.47
C GLU A 46 6.80 11.08 -3.45
N ILE A 47 5.87 10.12 -3.51
CA ILE A 47 6.21 8.70 -3.60
C ILE A 47 6.90 8.40 -4.92
N LEU A 48 6.43 8.93 -6.06
CA LEU A 48 7.09 8.71 -7.34
C LEU A 48 8.53 9.27 -7.37
N ARG A 49 8.73 10.48 -6.84
CA ARG A 49 10.07 11.07 -6.69
C ARG A 49 10.94 10.23 -5.77
N PHE A 50 10.39 9.73 -4.66
CA PHE A 50 11.10 8.84 -3.74
C PHE A 50 11.53 7.54 -4.43
N LEU A 51 10.64 6.87 -5.15
CA LEU A 51 10.91 5.64 -5.87
C LEU A 51 12.01 5.84 -6.93
N SER A 52 11.86 6.90 -7.74
CA SER A 52 12.81 7.25 -8.81
C SER A 52 14.20 7.56 -8.25
N LYS A 53 14.30 8.45 -7.25
CA LYS A 53 15.56 8.85 -6.62
C LYS A 53 16.32 7.66 -6.03
N ASN A 54 15.61 6.72 -5.42
CA ASN A 54 16.22 5.59 -4.71
C ASN A 54 16.32 4.30 -5.55
N LYS A 55 15.86 4.32 -6.80
CA LYS A 55 15.80 3.16 -7.71
C LYS A 55 15.04 1.97 -7.10
N ILE A 56 13.87 2.25 -6.53
CA ILE A 56 13.01 1.26 -5.87
C ILE A 56 11.88 0.87 -6.83
N GLY A 57 11.69 -0.44 -7.02
CA GLY A 57 10.55 -0.97 -7.76
C GLY A 57 9.24 -0.79 -7.00
N VAL A 58 8.09 -0.95 -7.67
CA VAL A 58 6.78 -0.76 -7.02
C VAL A 58 5.84 -1.93 -7.33
N PHE A 59 5.12 -2.39 -6.32
CA PHE A 59 4.00 -3.32 -6.45
C PHE A 59 2.72 -2.59 -6.05
N GLN A 60 1.78 -2.44 -6.99
CA GLN A 60 0.50 -1.79 -6.73
C GLN A 60 -0.53 -2.82 -6.28
N LEU A 61 -1.08 -2.64 -5.07
CA LEU A 61 -2.19 -3.44 -4.56
C LEU A 61 -3.51 -3.06 -5.26
N PRO A 62 -4.47 -3.99 -5.33
CA PRO A 62 -5.82 -3.69 -5.82
C PRO A 62 -6.54 -2.65 -4.93
N CYS A 63 -7.51 -1.94 -5.51
CA CYS A 63 -8.42 -1.09 -4.75
C CYS A 63 -9.72 -1.87 -4.48
N PRO A 64 -9.96 -2.39 -3.25
CA PRO A 64 -11.16 -3.17 -2.96
C PRO A 64 -12.43 -2.37 -3.20
N GLU A 65 -12.43 -1.09 -2.82
CA GLU A 65 -13.60 -0.21 -2.92
C GLU A 65 -13.97 0.05 -4.39
N TYR A 66 -12.98 0.37 -5.22
CA TYR A 66 -13.20 0.65 -6.64
C TYR A 66 -13.51 -0.62 -7.45
N MET A 67 -12.86 -1.74 -7.15
CA MET A 67 -13.12 -3.01 -7.86
C MET A 67 -14.51 -3.57 -7.55
N PHE A 68 -15.08 -3.24 -6.40
CA PHE A 68 -16.42 -3.69 -6.02
C PHE A 68 -17.53 -2.71 -6.44
N LEU A 69 -17.34 -1.40 -6.20
CA LEU A 69 -18.41 -0.39 -6.39
C LEU A 69 -18.18 0.53 -7.60
N GLY A 70 -16.96 0.60 -8.12
CA GLY A 70 -16.58 1.60 -9.11
C GLY A 70 -16.63 3.03 -8.56
N ASN A 71 -16.89 3.98 -9.47
CA ASN A 71 -17.08 5.39 -9.20
C ASN A 71 -18.20 5.93 -10.11
N PRO A 72 -18.99 6.95 -9.68
CA PRO A 72 -18.93 7.63 -8.38
C PRO A 72 -19.37 6.74 -7.22
N ARG A 73 -18.86 7.02 -6.02
CA ARG A 73 -19.34 6.42 -4.76
C ARG A 73 -19.22 7.42 -3.60
N PRO A 74 -20.17 7.42 -2.64
CA PRO A 74 -20.08 8.27 -1.46
C PRO A 74 -18.92 7.85 -0.53
N PRO A 75 -18.50 8.74 0.39
CA PRO A 75 -17.60 8.33 1.47
C PRO A 75 -18.28 7.26 2.34
N ALA A 76 -17.48 6.33 2.85
CA ALA A 76 -17.95 5.23 3.68
C ALA A 76 -16.96 4.94 4.81
N THR A 77 -17.48 4.40 5.92
CA THR A 77 -16.70 3.90 7.04
C THR A 77 -16.38 2.41 6.87
N LYS A 78 -15.48 1.88 7.70
CA LYS A 78 -15.21 0.43 7.73
C LYS A 78 -16.46 -0.37 8.14
N ASP A 79 -17.33 0.19 8.97
CA ASP A 79 -18.59 -0.45 9.37
C ASP A 79 -19.59 -0.50 8.20
N ASP A 80 -19.72 0.58 7.43
CA ASP A 80 -20.60 0.60 6.24
C ASP A 80 -20.18 -0.49 5.24
N TYR A 81 -18.87 -0.66 5.01
CA TYR A 81 -18.35 -1.71 4.14
C TYR A 81 -18.41 -3.12 4.73
N LYS A 82 -18.31 -3.29 6.04
CA LYS A 82 -18.54 -4.60 6.68
C LYS A 82 -19.99 -5.07 6.52
N ASN A 83 -20.93 -4.13 6.51
CA ASN A 83 -22.36 -4.41 6.36
C ASN A 83 -22.79 -4.56 4.88
N LEU A 84 -21.91 -4.23 3.94
CA LEU A 84 -22.16 -4.43 2.52
C LEU A 84 -21.95 -5.91 2.16
N GLN A 85 -23.03 -6.58 1.73
CA GLN A 85 -23.02 -8.01 1.41
C GLN A 85 -21.92 -8.36 0.40
N GLY A 86 -21.09 -9.35 0.73
CA GLY A 86 -20.00 -9.85 -0.13
C GLY A 86 -18.72 -9.01 -0.13
N PHE A 87 -18.73 -7.81 0.48
CA PHE A 87 -17.58 -6.92 0.42
C PHE A 87 -16.41 -7.38 1.31
N LYS A 88 -16.71 -7.99 2.46
CA LYS A 88 -15.68 -8.55 3.35
C LYS A 88 -14.97 -9.72 2.67
N GLU A 89 -15.72 -10.64 2.08
CA GLU A 89 -15.19 -11.80 1.34
C GLU A 89 -14.37 -11.33 0.13
N HIS A 90 -14.83 -10.29 -0.56
CA HIS A 90 -14.07 -9.64 -1.63
C HIS A 90 -12.71 -9.11 -1.14
N CYS A 91 -12.67 -8.41 0.00
CA CYS A 91 -11.42 -7.94 0.60
C CYS A 91 -10.50 -9.09 1.00
N GLU A 92 -11.04 -10.16 1.59
CA GLU A 92 -10.28 -11.34 2.00
C GLU A 92 -9.67 -12.07 0.79
N GLN A 93 -10.43 -12.24 -0.28
CA GLN A 93 -9.92 -12.86 -1.51
C GLN A 93 -8.78 -12.02 -2.13
N LEU A 94 -8.97 -10.71 -2.26
CA LEU A 94 -7.92 -9.81 -2.74
C LEU A 94 -6.67 -9.86 -1.86
N ALA A 95 -6.84 -10.03 -0.55
CA ALA A 95 -5.73 -10.12 0.41
C ALA A 95 -4.94 -11.41 0.21
N VAL A 96 -5.62 -12.55 0.06
CA VAL A 96 -5.00 -13.84 -0.24
C VAL A 96 -4.17 -13.78 -1.52
N ASP A 97 -4.75 -13.23 -2.59
CA ASP A 97 -4.07 -13.18 -3.90
C ASP A 97 -2.88 -12.21 -3.88
N SER A 98 -3.04 -11.04 -3.25
CA SER A 98 -1.95 -10.09 -3.04
C SER A 98 -0.82 -10.70 -2.21
N ALA A 99 -1.13 -11.36 -1.10
CA ALA A 99 -0.14 -11.99 -0.23
C ALA A 99 0.63 -13.11 -0.95
N LYS A 100 -0.05 -13.92 -1.78
CA LYS A 100 0.59 -14.93 -2.64
C LYS A 100 1.57 -14.29 -3.62
N HIS A 101 1.19 -13.21 -4.30
CA HIS A 101 2.07 -12.49 -5.23
C HIS A 101 3.30 -11.91 -4.52
N LEU A 102 3.10 -11.25 -3.38
CA LEU A 102 4.21 -10.68 -2.59
C LEU A 102 5.17 -11.77 -2.09
N ARG A 103 4.63 -12.90 -1.59
CA ARG A 103 5.44 -14.05 -1.19
C ARG A 103 6.22 -14.63 -2.36
N LEU A 104 5.59 -14.74 -3.54
CA LEU A 104 6.26 -15.25 -4.74
C LEU A 104 7.41 -14.33 -5.15
N LEU A 105 7.19 -13.02 -5.14
CA LEU A 105 8.18 -12.00 -5.46
C LEU A 105 9.43 -12.11 -4.58
N VAL A 106 9.25 -12.28 -3.26
CA VAL A 106 10.37 -12.50 -2.33
C VAL A 106 11.01 -13.87 -2.49
N LYS A 107 10.19 -14.93 -2.60
CA LYS A 107 10.71 -16.31 -2.63
C LYS A 107 11.50 -16.60 -3.91
N LYS A 108 11.13 -15.99 -5.04
CA LYS A 108 11.75 -16.25 -6.35
C LYS A 108 12.80 -15.21 -6.76
N GLY A 109 12.81 -14.01 -6.18
CA GLY A 109 13.90 -13.05 -6.36
C GLY A 109 15.05 -13.34 -5.42
N ARG A 110 16.00 -14.20 -5.80
CA ARG A 110 17.14 -14.62 -4.95
C ARG A 110 18.50 -14.14 -5.43
N GLU A 111 18.66 -13.88 -6.72
CA GLU A 111 19.95 -13.54 -7.34
C GLU A 111 19.76 -12.45 -8.41
N PRO A 112 19.71 -11.16 -8.02
CA PRO A 112 19.81 -10.62 -6.67
C PRO A 112 18.55 -10.84 -5.81
N LYS A 113 18.73 -10.77 -4.48
CA LYS A 113 17.65 -10.89 -3.50
C LYS A 113 16.63 -9.76 -3.65
N THR A 114 15.34 -10.09 -3.71
CA THR A 114 14.25 -9.12 -3.65
C THR A 114 13.81 -8.91 -2.22
N VAL A 115 13.71 -7.63 -1.81
CA VAL A 115 13.32 -7.21 -0.47
C VAL A 115 12.14 -6.25 -0.57
N LEU A 116 11.07 -6.56 0.15
CA LEU A 116 9.92 -5.66 0.29
C LEU A 116 10.24 -4.64 1.40
N LEU A 117 10.35 -3.37 1.02
CA LEU A 117 10.73 -2.30 1.96
C LEU A 117 9.62 -2.06 2.98
N ALA A 118 8.40 -1.85 2.48
CA ALA A 118 7.19 -1.60 3.27
C ALA A 118 5.94 -1.77 2.40
N ILE A 119 4.78 -1.81 3.05
CA ILE A 119 3.46 -1.63 2.45
C ILE A 119 2.93 -0.26 2.85
N VAL A 120 2.65 0.60 1.88
CA VAL A 120 2.09 1.94 2.08
C VAL A 120 0.58 1.90 1.91
N GLY A 121 -0.15 2.09 3.00
CA GLY A 121 -1.61 2.27 3.00
C GLY A 121 -2.00 3.74 2.93
N ILE A 122 -3.30 4.03 2.88
CA ILE A 122 -3.84 5.40 2.87
C ILE A 122 -4.54 5.63 4.21
N GLU A 123 -4.04 6.55 5.03
CA GLU A 123 -4.72 6.89 6.27
C GLU A 123 -6.09 7.51 6.01
N ARG A 124 -7.00 7.25 6.95
CA ARG A 124 -8.44 7.58 6.87
C ARG A 124 -9.19 6.83 5.76
N SER A 125 -8.62 5.78 5.17
CA SER A 125 -9.35 4.83 4.32
C SER A 125 -9.99 3.72 5.15
N PRO A 126 -11.26 3.35 4.89
CA PRO A 126 -11.91 2.24 5.58
C PRO A 126 -11.34 0.87 5.20
N CYS A 127 -10.68 0.74 4.03
CA CYS A 127 -10.11 -0.51 3.55
C CYS A 127 -8.58 -0.55 3.64
N CYS A 128 -7.92 0.55 3.30
CA CYS A 128 -6.46 0.63 3.19
C CYS A 128 -5.79 1.45 4.30
N GLY A 129 -6.53 1.83 5.35
CA GLY A 129 -5.99 2.47 6.55
C GLY A 129 -4.98 1.58 7.28
N VAL A 130 -3.96 2.18 7.87
CA VAL A 130 -2.91 1.45 8.61
C VAL A 130 -3.04 1.68 10.11
N SER A 131 -3.14 2.94 10.51
CA SER A 131 -3.23 3.36 11.92
C SER A 131 -4.30 4.44 12.16
N CYS A 132 -5.11 4.75 11.15
CA CYS A 132 -6.21 5.68 11.24
C CYS A 132 -7.31 5.26 10.26
N THR A 133 -8.39 4.68 10.79
CA THR A 133 -9.50 4.12 9.99
C THR A 133 -10.84 4.72 10.44
N PRO A 134 -11.71 5.15 9.51
CA PRO A 134 -13.02 5.70 9.85
C PRO A 134 -13.99 4.59 10.31
N ARG A 135 -14.65 4.84 11.44
CA ARG A 135 -15.68 4.00 12.06
C ARG A 135 -16.93 4.81 12.34
N LYS A 136 -18.07 4.14 12.35
CA LYS A 136 -19.36 4.74 12.71
C LYS A 136 -19.63 4.50 14.19
N PHE A 137 -19.90 5.55 14.93
CA PHE A 137 -20.20 5.51 16.36
C PHE A 137 -21.30 6.52 16.67
N ASP A 138 -22.45 6.05 17.16
CA ASP A 138 -23.64 6.88 17.45
C ASP A 138 -24.05 7.81 16.29
N GLY A 139 -23.98 7.32 15.05
CA GLY A 139 -24.32 8.09 13.85
C GLY A 139 -23.21 9.01 13.33
N GLU A 140 -22.12 9.20 14.09
CA GLU A 140 -20.98 10.03 13.71
C GLU A 140 -19.80 9.20 13.18
N THR A 141 -18.97 9.82 12.33
CA THR A 141 -17.70 9.22 11.89
C THR A 141 -16.60 9.56 12.89
N LYS A 142 -15.99 8.54 13.50
CA LYS A 142 -14.82 8.65 14.38
C LYS A 142 -13.64 7.90 13.79
N TYR A 143 -12.43 8.45 13.93
CA TYR A 143 -11.21 7.78 13.48
C TYR A 143 -10.61 6.93 14.61
N LYS A 144 -10.29 5.68 14.31
CA LYS A 144 -9.71 4.72 15.27
C LYS A 144 -8.33 4.27 14.83
N ASN A 145 -7.46 4.00 15.80
CA ASN A 145 -6.14 3.42 15.56
C ASN A 145 -6.26 1.93 15.26
N GLU A 146 -6.60 1.62 14.02
CA GLU A 146 -6.74 0.26 13.52
C GLU A 146 -6.50 0.22 11.99
N LYS A 147 -6.32 -0.99 11.46
CA LYS A 147 -6.22 -1.22 10.01
C LYS A 147 -7.59 -1.18 9.35
N GLY A 148 -7.62 -0.79 8.08
CA GLY A 148 -8.79 -0.94 7.23
C GLY A 148 -9.09 -2.41 6.93
N LEU A 149 -10.29 -2.70 6.42
CA LEU A 149 -10.78 -4.07 6.21
C LEU A 149 -9.83 -4.94 5.35
N PHE A 150 -9.38 -4.42 4.21
CA PHE A 150 -8.46 -5.13 3.32
C PHE A 150 -7.05 -5.23 3.91
N PHE A 151 -6.54 -4.18 4.55
CA PHE A 151 -5.21 -4.20 5.15
C PHE A 151 -5.11 -5.10 6.39
N GLU A 152 -6.20 -5.24 7.14
CA GLU A 152 -6.33 -6.22 8.21
C GLU A 152 -6.22 -7.65 7.67
N ALA A 153 -7.01 -7.99 6.64
CA ALA A 153 -6.93 -9.29 5.99
C ALA A 153 -5.55 -9.57 5.37
N LEU A 154 -4.97 -8.59 4.65
CA LEU A 154 -3.64 -8.71 4.05
C LEU A 154 -2.55 -8.93 5.10
N PHE A 155 -2.62 -8.23 6.23
CA PHE A 155 -1.68 -8.39 7.33
C PHE A 155 -1.71 -9.81 7.89
N GLU A 156 -2.91 -10.35 8.16
CA GLU A 156 -3.06 -11.72 8.66
C GLU A 156 -2.60 -12.77 7.63
N GLU A 157 -2.91 -12.59 6.34
CA GLU A 157 -2.45 -13.50 5.29
C GLU A 157 -0.93 -13.51 5.14
N LEU A 158 -0.29 -12.34 5.17
CA LEU A 158 1.18 -12.25 5.13
C LEU A 158 1.82 -12.94 6.35
N LYS A 159 1.23 -12.76 7.54
CA LYS A 159 1.67 -13.42 8.77
C LYS A 159 1.57 -14.94 8.67
N LYS A 160 0.45 -15.48 8.17
CA LYS A 160 0.26 -16.93 7.91
C LYS A 160 1.33 -17.48 6.94
N LEU A 161 1.73 -16.66 5.97
CA LEU A 161 2.77 -17.02 5.00
C LEU A 161 4.20 -16.84 5.51
N GLY A 162 4.40 -16.44 6.77
CA GLY A 162 5.71 -16.18 7.37
C GLY A 162 6.39 -14.92 6.84
N CYS A 163 5.63 -14.00 6.25
CA CYS A 163 6.14 -12.74 5.69
C CYS A 163 5.77 -11.58 6.61
N THR A 164 6.74 -11.02 7.32
CA THR A 164 6.53 -9.80 8.11
C THR A 164 7.05 -8.60 7.34
N ILE A 165 6.17 -7.69 6.96
CA ILE A 165 6.49 -6.49 6.17
C ILE A 165 5.98 -5.26 6.94
N PRO A 166 6.80 -4.21 7.14
CA PRO A 166 6.34 -2.98 7.77
C PRO A 166 5.17 -2.36 6.99
N MET A 167 4.10 -1.96 7.68
CA MET A 167 3.01 -1.18 7.09
C MET A 167 3.13 0.28 7.54
N ILE A 168 3.01 1.23 6.61
CA ILE A 168 3.09 2.66 6.88
C ILE A 168 1.89 3.36 6.26
N GLY A 169 1.17 4.16 7.04
CA GLY A 169 0.11 4.99 6.52
C GLY A 169 0.63 6.25 5.82
N LEU A 170 0.16 6.49 4.61
CA LEU A 170 0.29 7.76 3.91
C LEU A 170 -0.88 8.68 4.29
N ASP A 171 -0.56 9.85 4.84
CA ASP A 171 -1.50 10.96 4.92
C ASP A 171 -1.43 11.77 3.62
N MET A 172 -2.54 11.86 2.89
CA MET A 172 -2.62 12.62 1.63
C MET A 172 -2.39 14.12 1.80
N HIS A 173 -2.54 14.67 3.01
CA HIS A 173 -2.24 16.08 3.30
C HIS A 173 -0.77 16.32 3.68
N GLN A 174 -0.05 15.27 4.04
CA GLN A 174 1.37 15.33 4.46
C GLN A 174 2.16 14.15 3.86
N PRO A 175 2.26 14.06 2.51
CA PRO A 175 2.87 12.91 1.83
C PRO A 175 4.39 12.78 2.07
N ASP A 176 5.07 13.86 2.47
CA ASP A 176 6.50 13.81 2.80
C ASP A 176 6.80 12.97 4.05
N ASP A 177 5.83 12.82 4.96
CA ASP A 177 6.01 12.08 6.22
C ASP A 177 6.27 10.60 5.98
N VAL A 178 5.55 9.99 5.03
CA VAL A 178 5.80 8.59 4.65
C VAL A 178 7.15 8.47 3.97
N CYS A 179 7.57 9.45 3.15
CA CYS A 179 8.89 9.44 2.52
C CYS A 179 10.03 9.49 3.56
N ARG A 180 9.88 10.28 4.62
CA ARG A 180 10.83 10.32 5.74
C ARG A 180 10.93 8.95 6.45
N LYS A 181 9.79 8.32 6.74
CA LYS A 181 9.74 6.98 7.35
C LYS A 181 10.37 5.92 6.44
N LEU A 182 10.08 5.96 5.14
CA LEU A 182 10.67 5.06 4.16
C LEU A 182 12.19 5.25 4.02
N ALA A 183 12.68 6.49 4.11
CA ALA A 183 14.12 6.76 4.10
C ALA A 183 14.84 6.14 5.30
N VAL A 184 14.24 6.15 6.49
CA VAL A 184 14.79 5.49 7.68
C VAL A 184 14.86 3.97 7.47
N LEU A 185 13.78 3.35 7.00
CA LEU A 185 13.77 1.91 6.70
C LEU A 185 14.73 1.53 5.58
N LEU A 186 14.94 2.39 4.59
CA LEU A 186 15.86 2.12 3.50
C LEU A 186 17.30 2.09 3.99
N LYS A 187 17.70 3.01 4.90
CA LYS A 187 19.04 3.02 5.50
C LYS A 187 19.33 1.73 6.26
N SER A 188 18.39 1.29 7.10
CA SER A 188 18.53 0.06 7.91
C SER A 188 18.51 -1.25 7.10
N ARG A 189 18.41 -1.18 5.78
CA ARG A 189 18.36 -2.34 4.86
C ARG A 189 19.53 -2.34 3.85
N VAL A 190 20.31 -1.26 3.83
CA VAL A 190 21.47 -1.06 2.95
C VAL A 190 22.78 -1.15 3.75
N GLU A 191 22.72 -0.81 5.04
CA GLU A 191 23.73 -1.18 6.06
C GLU A 191 23.60 -2.66 6.45
#